data_AF-A0A9E8QI52-F1
#
_entry.id   AF-A0A9E8QI52-F1
#
_cell.length_a   1.000
_cell.length_b   1.000
_cell.length_c   1.000
_cell.angle_alpha   90.00
_cell.angle_beta   90.00
_cell.angle_gamma   90.00
#
_symmetry.space_group_name_H-M   'P 1'
#
loop_
_entity.id
_entity.type
_entity.pdbx_description
1 polymer ?
#
loop_
_entity_poly.entity_id
_entity_poly.type
_entity_poly.pdbx_seq_one_letter_code
_entity_poly.pdbx_strand_id
1 'polypeptide(L)'
;MTDSTRSDKVRHKTRPRSLFALVQDVPTLVTDLVKGELALLKYEVIGTLKAFGIGAGFLVGALVFVFAMLGVLLTGIVLLLAIWLPGWASALIVAGVLLLVAALLAFLGYKAIKKGLPAVPEKTIASLKADLKAVKGVGSIPGARLDER
;
A
#
# COMPACT_ATOMS: atom_id res chain seq x y z
N MET A 1 -51.50 -64.14 5.46
CA MET A 1 -51.55 -62.82 4.79
C MET A 1 -50.13 -62.48 4.38
N THR A 2 -49.80 -62.63 3.11
CA THR A 2 -48.44 -62.55 2.56
C THR A 2 -48.13 -61.16 2.02
N ASP A 3 -46.87 -60.77 2.22
CA ASP A 3 -45.98 -60.05 1.28
C ASP A 3 -46.13 -58.52 1.08
N SER A 4 -45.03 -57.80 1.38
CA SER A 4 -44.33 -56.88 0.45
C SER A 4 -43.37 -55.92 1.19
N THR A 5 -42.24 -56.43 1.68
CA THR A 5 -41.05 -55.62 1.98
C THR A 5 -40.31 -55.29 0.67
N ARG A 6 -40.75 -54.23 -0.01
CA ARG A 6 -40.00 -53.66 -1.15
C ARG A 6 -38.83 -52.82 -0.63
N SER A 7 -37.76 -53.52 -0.29
CA SER A 7 -36.44 -52.95 -0.02
C SER A 7 -35.77 -52.57 -1.35
N ASP A 8 -35.99 -51.33 -1.82
CA ASP A 8 -35.22 -50.78 -2.94
C ASP A 8 -33.77 -50.55 -2.52
N LYS A 9 -32.91 -51.52 -2.84
CA LYS A 9 -31.46 -51.44 -2.70
C LYS A 9 -30.91 -50.40 -3.68
N VAL A 10 -30.64 -49.20 -3.20
CA VAL A 10 -29.76 -48.24 -3.89
C VAL A 10 -28.37 -48.86 -3.94
N ARG A 11 -28.04 -49.53 -5.05
CA ARG A 11 -26.69 -50.01 -5.33
C ARG A 11 -25.81 -48.79 -5.61
N HIS A 12 -25.06 -48.32 -4.62
CA HIS A 12 -23.83 -47.60 -4.90
C HIS A 12 -22.83 -48.59 -5.50
N LYS A 13 -22.66 -48.54 -6.84
CA LYS A 13 -21.47 -49.09 -7.49
C LYS A 13 -20.27 -48.26 -7.01
N THR A 14 -19.63 -48.70 -5.94
CA THR A 14 -18.27 -48.29 -5.60
C THR A 14 -17.35 -48.84 -6.69
N ARG A 15 -17.27 -48.12 -7.82
CA ARG A 15 -16.14 -48.29 -8.74
C ARG A 15 -14.90 -47.97 -7.90
N PRO A 16 -13.89 -48.86 -7.82
CA PRO A 16 -12.64 -48.50 -7.16
C PRO A 16 -12.09 -47.29 -7.90
N ARG A 17 -12.01 -46.13 -7.23
CA ARG A 17 -11.34 -44.96 -7.79
C ARG A 17 -9.90 -45.41 -8.06
N SER A 18 -9.49 -45.43 -9.32
CA SER A 18 -8.14 -45.86 -9.67
C SER A 18 -7.14 -44.87 -9.07
N LEU A 19 -5.94 -45.32 -8.71
CA LEU A 19 -4.87 -44.43 -8.25
C LEU A 19 -4.56 -43.33 -9.27
N PHE A 20 -4.82 -43.62 -10.55
CA PHE A 20 -4.73 -42.66 -11.65
C PHE A 20 -5.74 -41.51 -11.53
N ALA A 21 -6.95 -41.77 -11.02
CA ALA A 21 -7.95 -40.75 -10.77
C ALA A 21 -7.57 -39.81 -9.61
N LEU A 22 -6.91 -40.33 -8.55
CA LEU A 22 -6.43 -39.49 -7.45
C LEU A 22 -5.31 -38.54 -7.90
N VAL A 23 -4.38 -39.02 -8.72
CA VAL A 23 -3.31 -38.19 -9.30
C VAL A 23 -3.89 -37.11 -10.23
N GLN A 24 -4.97 -37.42 -10.94
CA GLN A 24 -5.66 -36.47 -11.82
C GLN A 24 -6.40 -35.35 -11.04
N ASP A 25 -6.77 -35.60 -9.78
CA ASP A 25 -7.52 -34.65 -8.95
C ASP A 25 -6.62 -33.69 -8.12
N VAL A 26 -5.34 -34.04 -7.90
CA VAL A 26 -4.37 -33.19 -7.15
C VAL A 26 -4.29 -31.74 -7.65
N PRO A 27 -4.22 -31.46 -8.97
CA PRO A 27 -4.19 -30.09 -9.47
C PRO A 27 -5.42 -29.29 -9.05
N THR A 28 -6.60 -29.92 -9.04
CA THR A 28 -7.86 -29.29 -8.64
C THR A 28 -7.83 -28.90 -7.17
N LEU A 29 -7.34 -29.79 -6.29
CA LEU A 29 -7.20 -29.50 -4.86
C LEU A 29 -6.23 -28.35 -4.59
N VAL A 30 -5.08 -28.32 -5.29
CA VAL A 30 -4.11 -27.22 -5.19
C VAL A 30 -4.74 -25.91 -5.64
N THR A 31 -5.48 -25.94 -6.76
CA THR A 31 -6.14 -24.74 -7.30
C THR A 31 -7.21 -24.22 -6.34
N ASP A 32 -7.96 -25.10 -5.70
CA ASP A 32 -9.01 -24.73 -4.75
C ASP A 32 -8.46 -24.22 -3.42
N LEU A 33 -7.33 -24.76 -2.95
CA LEU A 33 -6.60 -24.22 -1.80
C LEU A 33 -6.10 -22.80 -2.07
N VAL A 34 -5.46 -22.59 -3.23
CA VAL A 34 -4.98 -21.25 -3.64
C VAL A 34 -6.14 -20.27 -3.76
N LYS A 35 -7.27 -20.66 -4.35
CA LYS A 35 -8.47 -19.81 -4.39
C LYS A 35 -8.99 -19.47 -2.99
N GLY A 36 -8.94 -20.43 -2.06
CA GLY A 36 -9.33 -20.24 -0.67
C GLY A 36 -8.46 -19.21 0.05
N GLU A 37 -7.14 -19.35 -0.03
CA GLU A 37 -6.19 -18.39 0.55
C GLU A 37 -6.32 -17.02 -0.11
N LEU A 38 -6.51 -16.97 -1.43
CA LEU A 38 -6.71 -15.70 -2.15
C LEU A 38 -8.02 -15.02 -1.76
N ALA A 39 -9.09 -15.79 -1.51
CA ALA A 39 -10.36 -15.25 -1.03
C ALA A 39 -10.19 -14.66 0.38
N LEU A 40 -9.55 -15.40 1.29
CA LEU A 40 -9.26 -14.93 2.65
C LEU A 40 -8.42 -13.65 2.63
N LEU A 41 -7.33 -13.65 1.86
CA LEU A 41 -6.46 -12.49 1.68
C LEU A 41 -7.23 -11.30 1.13
N LYS A 42 -8.10 -11.50 0.14
CA LYS A 42 -8.95 -10.42 -0.39
C LYS A 42 -9.85 -9.84 0.70
N TYR A 43 -10.47 -10.66 1.54
CA TYR A 43 -11.31 -10.15 2.64
C TYR A 43 -10.51 -9.31 3.64
N GLU A 44 -9.34 -9.79 4.06
CA GLU A 44 -8.48 -9.08 5.02
C GLU A 44 -7.89 -7.79 4.44
N VAL A 45 -7.44 -7.84 3.18
CA VAL A 45 -6.88 -6.68 2.47
C VAL A 45 -7.97 -5.64 2.24
N ILE A 46 -9.17 -6.01 1.81
CA ILE A 46 -10.27 -5.04 1.58
C ILE A 46 -10.68 -4.36 2.89
N GLY A 47 -10.77 -5.12 4.00
CA GLY A 47 -11.06 -4.56 5.32
C GLY A 47 -10.01 -3.54 5.76
N THR A 48 -8.74 -3.92 5.68
CA THR A 48 -7.59 -3.07 6.02
C THR A 48 -7.53 -1.83 5.13
N LEU A 49 -7.72 -2.00 3.82
CA LEU A 49 -7.66 -0.93 2.83
C LEU A 49 -8.81 0.07 3.00
N LYS A 50 -10.01 -0.41 3.37
CA LYS A 50 -11.16 0.46 3.67
C LYS A 50 -10.90 1.30 4.93
N ALA A 51 -10.41 0.68 6.01
CA ALA A 51 -10.09 1.41 7.24
C ALA A 51 -8.98 2.45 7.00
N PHE A 52 -7.92 2.05 6.29
CA PHE A 52 -6.85 2.96 5.90
C PHE A 52 -7.35 4.08 4.98
N GLY A 53 -8.21 3.77 4.01
CA GLY A 53 -8.81 4.74 3.09
C GLY A 53 -9.69 5.76 3.80
N ILE A 54 -10.49 5.33 4.77
CA ILE A 54 -11.28 6.25 5.62
C ILE A 54 -10.35 7.13 6.46
N GLY A 55 -9.33 6.56 7.09
CA GLY A 55 -8.34 7.32 7.86
C GLY A 55 -7.60 8.36 7.02
N ALA A 56 -7.13 7.96 5.84
CA ALA A 56 -6.52 8.86 4.86
C ALA A 56 -7.50 9.96 4.41
N GLY A 57 -8.77 9.61 4.18
CA GLY A 57 -9.83 10.57 3.86
C GLY A 57 -10.03 11.61 4.96
N PHE A 58 -10.07 11.20 6.23
CA PHE A 58 -10.13 12.13 7.36
C PHE A 58 -8.89 13.02 7.46
N LEU A 59 -7.69 12.49 7.21
CA LEU A 59 -6.46 13.29 7.20
C LEU A 59 -6.49 14.34 6.09
N VAL A 60 -6.90 13.97 4.87
CA VAL A 60 -7.07 14.92 3.77
C VAL A 60 -8.11 15.98 4.13
N GLY A 61 -9.26 15.57 4.67
CA GLY A 61 -10.29 16.49 5.15
C GLY A 61 -9.76 17.46 6.21
N ALA A 62 -9.08 16.96 7.23
CA ALA A 62 -8.47 17.77 8.28
C ALA A 62 -7.45 18.78 7.71
N LEU A 63 -6.61 18.37 6.75
CA LEU A 63 -5.66 19.27 6.09
C LEU A 63 -6.36 20.41 5.33
N VAL A 64 -7.48 20.14 4.67
CA VAL A 64 -8.30 21.17 4.01
C VAL A 64 -8.84 22.17 5.03
N PHE A 65 -9.38 21.70 6.15
CA PHE A 65 -9.89 22.58 7.22
C PHE A 65 -8.77 23.41 7.88
N VAL A 66 -7.61 22.80 8.14
CA VAL A 66 -6.43 23.52 8.66
C VAL A 66 -5.98 24.59 7.67
N PHE A 67 -5.93 24.28 6.38
CA PHE A 67 -5.57 25.24 5.33
C PHE A 67 -6.57 26.41 5.28
N ALA A 68 -7.87 26.13 5.33
CA ALA A 68 -8.89 27.18 5.38
C ALA A 68 -8.78 28.04 6.65
N MET A 69 -8.56 27.41 7.81
CA MET A 69 -8.40 28.10 9.09
C MET A 69 -7.17 29.00 9.11
N LEU A 70 -6.05 28.57 8.51
CA LEU A 70 -4.87 29.42 8.34
C LEU A 70 -5.21 30.70 7.58
N GLY A 71 -6.01 30.61 6.51
CA GLY A 71 -6.49 31.78 5.79
C GLY A 71 -7.25 32.75 6.68
N VAL A 72 -8.21 32.26 7.47
CA VAL A 72 -9.01 33.05 8.42
C VAL A 72 -8.13 33.70 9.50
N LEU A 73 -7.15 32.96 10.03
CA LEU A 73 -6.23 33.47 11.05
C LEU A 73 -5.35 34.60 10.49
N LEU A 74 -4.83 34.42 9.27
CA LEU A 74 -4.02 35.44 8.60
C LEU A 74 -4.83 36.71 8.31
N THR A 75 -6.07 36.60 7.81
CA THR A 75 -6.95 37.78 7.68
C THR A 75 -7.25 38.42 9.03
N GLY A 76 -7.45 37.63 10.09
CA GLY A 76 -7.60 38.14 11.46
C GLY A 76 -6.39 38.97 11.91
N ILE A 77 -5.16 38.49 11.67
CA ILE A 77 -3.94 39.23 12.00
C ILE A 77 -3.84 40.52 11.19
N VAL A 78 -4.16 40.48 9.89
CA VAL A 78 -4.16 41.67 9.03
C VAL A 78 -5.16 42.70 9.55
N LEU A 79 -6.38 42.28 9.89
CA LEU A 79 -7.42 43.16 10.44
C LEU A 79 -7.03 43.73 11.81
N LEU A 80 -6.38 42.93 12.67
CA LEU A 80 -5.88 43.37 13.96
C LEU A 80 -4.82 44.48 13.81
N LEU A 81 -3.88 44.31 12.88
CA LEU A 81 -2.87 45.33 12.55
C LEU A 81 -3.51 46.57 11.90
N ALA A 82 -4.58 46.37 11.11
CA ALA A 82 -5.28 47.45 10.42
C ALA A 82 -6.01 48.42 11.36
N ILE A 83 -6.10 48.10 12.67
CA ILE A 83 -6.58 49.06 13.69
C ILE A 83 -5.62 50.26 13.81
N TRP A 84 -4.33 50.05 13.56
CA TRP A 84 -3.28 51.07 13.76
C TRP A 84 -2.68 51.60 12.46
N LEU A 85 -2.81 50.87 11.34
CA LEU A 85 -2.24 51.22 10.04
C LEU A 85 -3.24 50.97 8.90
N PRO A 86 -3.05 51.54 7.69
CA PRO A 86 -3.86 51.20 6.53
C PRO A 86 -3.87 49.70 6.23
N GLY A 87 -5.01 49.16 5.80
CA GLY A 87 -5.17 47.72 5.55
C GLY A 87 -4.15 47.14 4.55
N TRP A 88 -3.76 47.92 3.54
CA TRP A 88 -2.74 47.51 2.57
C TRP A 88 -1.35 47.34 3.21
N ALA A 89 -0.96 48.23 4.12
CA ALA A 89 0.32 48.16 4.82
C ALA A 89 0.35 46.97 5.78
N SER A 90 -0.75 46.73 6.49
CA SER A 90 -0.93 45.56 7.36
C SER A 90 -0.80 44.25 6.58
N ALA A 91 -1.44 44.15 5.40
CA ALA A 91 -1.33 42.98 4.53
C ALA A 91 0.11 42.75 4.06
N LEU A 92 0.83 43.81 3.66
CA LEU A 92 2.23 43.69 3.23
C LEU A 92 3.17 43.28 4.36
N ILE A 93 2.96 43.76 5.59
CA ILE A 93 3.75 43.35 6.75
C ILE A 93 3.56 41.85 7.02
N VAL A 94 2.31 41.39 7.09
CA VAL A 94 2.01 39.96 7.33
C VAL A 94 2.57 39.10 6.20
N ALA A 95 2.42 39.52 4.94
CA ALA A 95 2.98 38.83 3.79
C ALA A 95 4.52 38.77 3.84
N GLY A 96 5.18 39.85 4.25
CA GLY A 96 6.63 39.89 4.44
C GLY A 96 7.11 38.91 5.50
N VAL A 97 6.43 38.85 6.65
CA VAL A 97 6.74 37.88 7.72
C VAL A 97 6.55 36.44 7.23
N LEU A 98 5.45 36.16 6.53
CA LEU A 98 5.20 34.84 5.94
C LEU A 98 6.28 34.45 4.93
N LEU A 99 6.75 35.39 4.10
CA LEU A 99 7.81 35.15 3.13
C LEU A 99 9.12 34.79 3.83
N LEU A 100 9.48 35.48 4.92
CA LEU A 100 10.66 35.14 5.72
C LEU A 100 10.57 33.74 6.32
N VAL A 101 9.41 33.38 6.88
CA VAL A 101 9.18 32.02 7.41
C VAL A 101 9.26 30.98 6.29
N ALA A 102 8.63 31.23 5.15
CA ALA A 102 8.67 30.34 3.99
C ALA A 102 10.10 30.16 3.46
N ALA A 103 10.88 31.23 3.36
CA ALA A 103 12.28 31.17 2.95
C ALA A 103 13.12 30.36 3.94
N LEU A 104 12.90 30.53 5.26
CA LEU A 104 13.59 29.75 6.29
C LEU A 104 13.24 28.26 6.19
N LEU A 105 11.95 27.92 6.07
CA LEU A 105 11.50 26.54 5.92
C LEU A 105 12.02 25.90 4.64
N ALA A 106 11.98 26.63 3.50
CA ALA A 106 12.54 26.17 2.24
C ALA A 106 14.05 25.93 2.35
N PHE A 107 14.78 26.81 3.03
CA PHE A 107 16.21 26.65 3.27
C PHE A 107 16.52 25.45 4.17
N LEU A 108 15.76 25.26 5.26
CA LEU A 108 15.90 24.10 6.14
C LEU A 108 15.56 22.80 5.41
N GLY A 109 14.50 22.79 4.61
CA GLY A 109 14.11 21.66 3.77
C GLY A 109 15.18 21.34 2.72
N TYR A 110 15.70 22.34 2.03
CA TYR A 110 16.82 22.20 1.10
C TYR A 110 18.05 21.61 1.79
N LYS A 111 18.39 22.10 2.99
CA LYS A 111 19.51 21.60 3.79
C LYS A 111 19.27 20.16 4.25
N ALA A 112 18.04 19.80 4.62
CA ALA A 112 17.69 18.43 5.03
C ALA A 112 17.81 17.45 3.86
N ILE A 113 17.31 17.83 2.67
CA ILE A 113 17.45 17.04 1.44
C ILE A 113 18.94 16.90 1.08
N LYS A 114 19.70 18.00 1.14
CA LYS A 114 21.13 18.04 0.81
C LYS A 114 22.01 17.28 1.82
N LYS A 115 21.60 17.21 3.09
CA LYS A 115 22.27 16.39 4.12
C LYS A 115 21.99 14.89 3.97
N GLY A 116 21.17 14.51 3.00
CA GLY A 116 20.66 13.16 2.86
C GLY A 116 19.52 12.96 3.84
N LEU A 117 18.33 12.64 3.31
CA LEU A 117 17.34 11.89 4.09
C LEU A 117 18.08 10.72 4.78
N PRO A 118 17.72 10.34 6.02
CA PRO A 118 18.35 9.23 6.73
C PRO A 118 18.55 8.09 5.75
N ALA A 119 19.84 7.78 5.50
CA ALA A 119 20.33 7.06 4.33
C ALA A 119 19.29 6.05 3.85
N VAL A 120 18.67 6.30 2.69
CA VAL A 120 17.91 5.24 2.02
C VAL A 120 18.89 4.07 1.97
N PRO A 121 18.63 2.94 2.63
CA PRO A 121 19.70 2.00 2.93
C PRO A 121 20.31 1.58 1.60
N GLU A 122 21.57 1.93 1.37
CA GLU A 122 22.21 1.69 0.08
C GLU A 122 22.12 0.21 -0.28
N LYS A 123 22.17 -0.64 0.75
CA LYS A 123 21.93 -2.08 0.67
C LYS A 123 20.54 -2.41 0.12
N THR A 124 19.48 -1.79 0.61
CA THR A 124 18.11 -2.01 0.11
C THR A 124 17.95 -1.54 -1.33
N ILE A 125 18.52 -0.39 -1.70
CA ILE A 125 18.50 0.06 -3.11
C ILE A 125 19.30 -0.89 -4.01
N ALA A 126 20.48 -1.34 -3.54
CA ALA A 126 21.34 -2.25 -4.29
C ALA A 126 20.69 -3.62 -4.51
N SER A 127 20.04 -4.18 -3.48
CA SER A 127 19.28 -5.43 -3.58
C SER A 127 18.13 -5.29 -4.58
N LEU A 128 17.34 -4.21 -4.49
CA LEU A 128 16.24 -3.96 -5.43
C LEU A 128 16.74 -3.80 -6.88
N LYS A 129 17.89 -3.13 -7.09
CA LYS A 129 18.52 -3.02 -8.42
C LYS A 129 19.03 -4.36 -8.94
N ALA A 130 19.59 -5.21 -8.08
CA ALA A 130 20.04 -6.54 -8.44
C ALA A 130 18.85 -7.45 -8.81
N ASP A 131 17.78 -7.41 -8.02
CA ASP A 131 16.55 -8.18 -8.24
C ASP A 131 15.85 -7.75 -9.54
N LEU A 132 15.75 -6.44 -9.81
CA LEU A 132 15.22 -5.92 -11.08
C LEU A 132 16.08 -6.31 -12.28
N LYS A 133 17.41 -6.39 -12.12
CA LYS A 133 18.33 -6.81 -13.18
C LYS A 133 18.23 -8.32 -13.45
N ALA A 134 18.01 -9.12 -12.41
CA ALA A 134 17.78 -10.56 -12.51
C ALA A 134 16.44 -10.85 -13.22
N VAL A 135 15.37 -10.13 -12.85
CA VAL A 135 14.04 -10.24 -13.51
C VAL A 135 14.09 -9.78 -14.97
N LYS A 136 14.94 -8.78 -15.29
CA LYS A 136 15.14 -8.31 -16.67
C LYS A 136 16.07 -9.21 -17.51
N GLY A 137 16.55 -10.33 -16.96
CA GLY A 137 17.33 -11.34 -17.70
C GLY A 137 18.76 -10.94 -18.03
N VAL A 138 19.34 -9.96 -17.33
CA VAL A 138 20.73 -9.48 -17.55
C VAL A 138 21.68 -9.99 -16.47
N GLY A 139 21.29 -11.02 -15.71
CA GLY A 139 22.14 -11.67 -14.71
C GLY A 139 22.94 -12.82 -15.32
N SER A 140 24.27 -12.70 -15.38
CA SER A 140 25.16 -13.82 -15.65
C SER A 140 25.16 -14.78 -14.45
N ILE A 141 24.68 -16.00 -14.64
CA ILE A 141 24.88 -17.09 -13.67
C ILE A 141 26.39 -17.34 -13.57
N PRO A 142 27.03 -17.11 -12.41
CA PRO A 142 28.43 -17.48 -12.21
C PRO A 142 28.54 -19.00 -12.40
N GLY A 143 29.39 -19.38 -13.34
CA GLY A 143 29.43 -20.68 -13.97
C GLY A 143 29.37 -21.87 -13.01
N ALA A 144 28.58 -22.85 -13.42
CA ALA A 144 28.76 -24.23 -13.03
C ALA A 144 30.24 -24.61 -13.21
N ARG A 145 30.94 -24.79 -12.08
CA ARG A 145 32.19 -25.52 -12.06
C ARG A 145 31.83 -27.00 -12.15
N LEU A 146 31.70 -27.48 -13.39
CA LEU A 146 31.96 -28.86 -13.74
C LEU A 146 33.42 -28.88 -14.23
N ASP A 147 34.37 -29.03 -13.31
CA ASP A 147 35.68 -29.56 -13.66
C ASP A 147 35.73 -31.03 -13.24
N GLU A 148 35.87 -31.84 -14.27
CA GLU A 148 36.16 -33.26 -14.25
C GLU A 148 37.48 -33.52 -13.51
N ARG A 149 37.48 -34.52 -12.62
CA ARG A 149 38.43 -35.67 -12.50
C ARG A 149 38.49 -36.19 -11.07
#